data_AF-A0A7V2P4M4-F1
#
_entry.id   AF-A0A7V2P4M4-F1
#
_cell.length_a   1.000
_cell.length_b   1.000
_cell.length_c   1.000
_cell.angle_alpha   90.00
_cell.angle_beta   90.00
_cell.angle_gamma   90.00
#
_symmetry.space_group_name_H-M   'P 1'
#
loop_
_entity.id
_entity.type
_entity.pdbx_description
1 polymer ?
#
loop_
_entity_poly.entity_id
_entity_poly.type
_entity_poly.pdbx_seq_one_letter_code
_entity_poly.pdbx_strand_id
1 'polypeptide(L)'
;MAEIPKDLKRMLFMGGARYYARMMMVMGLLTWTCLIVGIVSDATNRTLGLEPTSWFILAGISVLGAIWSWITSYFAAKEGYEK
;
A
#
# COMPACT_ATOMS: atom_id res chain seq x y z
N MET A 1 -8.32 -26.88 0.06
CA MET A 1 -7.79 -25.81 0.92
C MET A 1 -8.69 -25.78 2.13
N ALA A 2 -8.14 -26.00 3.33
CA ALA A 2 -8.94 -25.99 4.56
C ALA A 2 -9.69 -24.64 4.68
N GLU A 3 -11.00 -24.67 4.87
CA GLU A 3 -11.78 -23.46 5.08
C GLU A 3 -11.25 -22.76 6.34
N ILE A 4 -10.68 -21.56 6.16
CA ILE A 4 -10.18 -20.77 7.29
C ILE A 4 -11.37 -20.42 8.19
N PRO A 5 -11.30 -20.68 9.52
CA PRO A 5 -12.39 -20.41 10.44
C PRO A 5 -12.80 -18.92 10.39
N LYS A 6 -14.10 -18.66 10.48
CA LYS A 6 -14.71 -17.33 10.23
C LYS A 6 -14.13 -16.22 11.12
N ASP A 7 -13.71 -16.55 12.34
CA ASP A 7 -13.07 -15.61 13.27
C ASP A 7 -11.63 -15.25 12.85
N LEU A 8 -10.88 -16.21 12.31
CA LEU A 8 -9.55 -15.94 11.74
C LEU A 8 -9.65 -15.07 10.49
N LYS A 9 -10.65 -15.32 9.63
CA LYS A 9 -10.91 -14.45 8.47
C LYS A 9 -11.21 -13.01 8.89
N ARG A 10 -11.92 -12.82 10.01
CA ARG A 10 -12.23 -11.48 10.54
C ARG A 10 -11.00 -10.78 11.14
N MET A 11 -10.08 -11.53 11.75
CA MET A 11 -8.80 -10.98 12.22
C MET A 11 -7.85 -10.66 11.06
N LEU A 12 -7.72 -11.56 10.08
CA LEU A 12 -6.82 -11.37 8.93
C LEU A 12 -7.31 -10.30 7.96
N PHE A 13 -8.62 -10.21 7.74
CA PHE A 13 -9.22 -9.34 6.74
C PHE A 13 -10.11 -8.27 7.35
N MET A 14 -9.78 -7.76 8.55
CA MET A 14 -10.51 -6.78 9.39
C MET A 14 -11.56 -5.89 8.70
N GLY A 15 -11.26 -5.27 7.55
CA GLY A 15 -12.16 -4.37 6.80
C GLY A 15 -12.77 -4.92 5.50
N GLY A 16 -12.50 -6.17 5.14
CA GLY A 16 -12.91 -6.81 3.87
C GLY A 16 -12.07 -6.37 2.67
N ALA A 17 -12.26 -7.03 1.53
CA ALA A 17 -11.47 -6.79 0.31
C ALA A 17 -11.51 -5.31 -0.15
N ARG A 18 -12.65 -4.63 0.02
CA ARG A 18 -12.84 -3.22 -0.34
C ARG A 18 -11.98 -2.26 0.49
N TYR A 19 -11.72 -2.55 1.76
CA TYR A 19 -10.88 -1.71 2.61
C TYR A 19 -9.42 -1.75 2.15
N TYR A 20 -8.89 -2.94 1.90
CA TYR A 20 -7.53 -3.12 1.39
C TYR A 20 -7.36 -2.57 -0.02
N ALA A 21 -8.38 -2.65 -0.87
CA ALA A 21 -8.39 -2.01 -2.19
C ALA A 21 -8.33 -0.47 -2.09
N ARG A 22 -9.06 0.14 -1.14
CA ARG A 22 -8.96 1.58 -0.88
C ARG A 22 -7.58 1.97 -0.33
N MET A 23 -7.03 1.19 0.60
CA MET A 23 -5.67 1.40 1.10
C MET A 23 -4.62 1.32 -0.01
N MET A 24 -4.77 0.39 -0.96
CA MET A 24 -3.90 0.30 -2.13
C MET A 24 -3.96 1.57 -2.98
N MET A 25 -5.15 2.13 -3.19
CA MET A 25 -5.32 3.38 -3.95
C MET A 25 -4.65 4.58 -3.26
N VAL A 26 -4.80 4.69 -1.94
CA VAL A 26 -4.15 5.74 -1.14
C VAL A 26 -2.64 5.58 -1.14
N MET A 27 -2.12 4.36 -0.93
CA MET A 27 -0.67 4.09 -0.98
C MET A 27 -0.09 4.31 -2.38
N GLY A 28 -0.85 4.03 -3.44
CA GLY A 28 -0.47 4.33 -4.81
C GLY A 28 -0.30 5.84 -5.06
N LEU A 29 -1.26 6.65 -4.62
CA LEU A 29 -1.16 8.12 -4.66
C LEU A 29 0.02 8.64 -3.83
N LEU A 30 0.25 8.07 -2.64
CA LEU A 30 1.37 8.45 -1.78
C LEU A 30 2.73 8.12 -2.42
N THR A 31 2.80 6.99 -3.12
CA THR A 31 3.98 6.58 -3.87
C THR A 31 4.28 7.56 -5.00
N TRP A 32 3.26 7.90 -5.80
CA TRP A 32 3.41 8.84 -6.92
C TRP A 32 3.86 10.22 -6.44
N THR A 33 3.27 10.71 -5.34
CA THR A 33 3.67 12.00 -4.76
C THR A 33 5.11 11.96 -4.22
N CYS A 34 5.52 10.89 -3.53
CA CYS A 34 6.91 10.74 -3.08
C CYS A 34 7.91 10.66 -4.24
N LEU A 35 7.56 9.97 -5.34
CA LEU A 35 8.39 9.91 -6.55
C LEU A 35 8.55 11.28 -7.21
N ILE A 36 7.45 12.02 -7.37
CA ILE A 36 7.47 13.37 -7.95
C ILE A 36 8.33 14.30 -7.10
N VAL A 37 8.15 14.29 -5.77
CA VAL A 37 8.96 15.12 -4.85
C VAL A 37 10.43 14.71 -4.90
N GLY A 38 10.74 13.40 -4.97
CA GLY A 38 12.10 12.91 -5.13
C GLY A 38 12.78 13.42 -6.42
N ILE A 39 12.09 13.32 -7.56
CA ILE A 39 12.57 13.80 -8.87
C ILE A 39 12.78 15.32 -8.85
N VAL A 40 11.84 16.08 -8.30
CA VAL A 40 11.94 17.54 -8.23
C VAL A 40 13.08 17.97 -7.27
N SER A 41 13.23 17.27 -6.14
CA SER A 41 14.32 17.51 -5.18
C SER A 41 15.70 17.28 -5.82
N ASP A 42 15.85 16.20 -6.58
CA ASP A 42 17.05 15.88 -7.35
C ASP A 42 17.32 16.94 -8.44
N ALA A 43 16.32 17.26 -9.25
CA ALA A 43 16.44 18.25 -10.32
C ALA A 43 16.76 19.67 -9.83
N THR A 44 16.29 20.03 -8.63
CA THR A 44 16.50 21.38 -8.06
C THR A 44 17.79 21.46 -7.23
N ASN A 45 18.52 20.34 -7.04
CA ASN A 45 19.67 20.23 -6.13
C ASN A 45 19.39 20.85 -4.74
N ARG A 46 18.12 20.81 -4.32
CA ARG A 46 17.63 21.43 -3.09
C ARG A 46 16.81 20.41 -2.33
N THR A 47 17.17 20.22 -1.07
CA THR A 47 16.44 19.37 -0.14
C THR A 47 15.10 20.03 0.19
N LEU A 48 14.02 19.60 -0.49
CA LEU A 48 12.64 20.06 -0.26
C LEU A 48 12.03 19.48 1.03
N GLY A 49 12.80 19.47 2.12
CA GLY A 49 12.44 18.94 3.45
C GLY A 49 13.15 17.63 3.81
N LEU A 50 13.41 16.75 2.84
CA LEU A 50 14.23 15.54 2.98
C LEU A 50 15.17 15.39 1.78
N GLU A 51 16.26 14.63 1.97
CA GLU A 51 17.14 14.25 0.85
C GLU A 51 16.35 13.49 -0.23
N PRO A 52 16.67 13.70 -1.53
CA PRO A 52 16.02 13.00 -2.64
C PRO A 52 16.01 11.48 -2.46
N THR A 53 17.09 10.93 -1.91
CA THR A 53 17.26 9.50 -1.61
C THR A 53 16.22 9.01 -0.59
N SER A 54 15.92 9.81 0.44
CA SER A 54 14.93 9.46 1.45
C SER A 54 13.50 9.46 0.90
N TRP A 55 13.18 10.38 -0.02
CA TRP A 55 11.90 10.37 -0.75
C TRP A 55 11.74 9.14 -1.63
N PHE A 56 12.81 8.70 -2.28
CA PHE A 56 12.82 7.45 -3.04
C PHE A 56 12.61 6.21 -2.17
N ILE A 57 13.24 6.17 -0.99
CA ILE A 57 13.05 5.07 -0.02
C ILE A 57 11.60 5.04 0.47
N LEU A 58 11.00 6.19 0.79
CA LEU A 58 9.60 6.28 1.20
C LEU A 58 8.63 5.85 0.09
N ALA A 59 8.93 6.20 -1.17
CA ALA A 59 8.19 5.69 -2.32
C ALA A 59 8.30 4.16 -2.40
N GLY A 60 9.50 3.60 -2.26
CA GLY A 60 9.72 2.15 -2.28
C GLY A 60 8.97 1.40 -1.18
N ILE A 61 9.00 1.89 0.05
CA ILE A 61 8.25 1.30 1.18
C ILE A 61 6.73 1.38 0.93
N SER A 62 6.27 2.49 0.36
CA SER A 62 4.85 2.68 0.02
C SER A 62 4.38 1.71 -1.08
N VAL A 63 5.23 1.39 -2.06
CA VAL A 63 4.97 0.35 -3.07
C VAL A 63 4.86 -1.03 -2.42
N LEU A 64 5.80 -1.38 -1.53
CA LEU A 64 5.76 -2.66 -0.83
C LEU A 64 4.50 -2.81 0.01
N GLY A 65 4.08 -1.75 0.70
CA GLY A 65 2.80 -1.70 1.41
C GLY A 65 1.59 -1.86 0.49
N ALA A 66 1.63 -1.24 -0.69
CA ALA A 66 0.56 -1.36 -1.69
C ALA A 66 0.45 -2.79 -2.25
N ILE A 67 1.58 -3.44 -2.54
CA ILE A 67 1.62 -4.85 -2.99
C ILE A 67 1.09 -5.77 -1.91
N TRP A 68 1.50 -5.56 -0.65
CA TRP A 68 1.00 -6.35 0.47
C TRP A 68 -0.50 -6.18 0.64
N SER A 69 -1.00 -4.95 0.61
CA SER A 69 -2.44 -4.65 0.66
C SER A 69 -3.20 -5.30 -0.51
N TRP A 70 -2.61 -5.31 -1.70
CA TRP A 70 -3.19 -5.97 -2.86
C TRP A 70 -3.31 -7.49 -2.69
N ILE A 71 -2.23 -8.15 -2.26
CA ILE A 71 -2.24 -9.59 -1.97
C ILE A 71 -3.29 -9.91 -0.91
N THR A 72 -3.34 -9.11 0.16
CA THR A 72 -4.32 -9.27 1.24
C THR A 72 -5.75 -9.10 0.72
N SER A 73 -5.99 -8.12 -0.16
CA SER A 73 -7.30 -7.92 -0.82
C SER A 73 -7.70 -9.08 -1.73
N TYR A 74 -6.74 -9.66 -2.46
CA TYR A 74 -6.98 -10.77 -3.37
C TYR A 74 -7.35 -12.04 -2.60
N PHE A 75 -6.64 -12.35 -1.52
CA PHE A 75 -7.00 -13.46 -0.64
C PHE A 75 -8.34 -13.22 0.07
N ALA A 76 -8.63 -11.99 0.52
CA ALA A 76 -9.94 -11.65 1.10
C ALA A 76 -11.09 -11.89 0.12
N ALA A 77 -10.92 -11.46 -1.14
CA ALA A 77 -11.92 -11.65 -2.21
C ALA A 77 -12.09 -13.13 -2.57
N LYS A 78 -10.98 -13.87 -2.68
CA LYS A 78 -10.98 -15.31 -2.98
C LYS A 78 -11.69 -16.12 -1.89
N GLU A 79 -11.61 -15.67 -0.64
CA GLU A 79 -12.28 -16.30 0.50
C GLU A 79 -13.74 -15.90 0.67
N GLY A 80 -14.29 -15.07 -0.24
CA GLY A 80 -15.67 -14.59 -0.19
C GLY A 80 -15.94 -13.63 0.96
N TYR A 81 -14.90 -13.00 1.53
CA TYR A 81 -15.04 -12.04 2.63
C TYR A 81 -15.35 -10.64 2.09
N GLU A 82 -16.51 -10.54 1.43
CA GLU A 82 -17.13 -9.28 1.04
C GLU A 82 -18.16 -8.91 2.11
N LYS A 83 -17.80 -7.96 2.97
CA LYS A 83 -18.78 -7.24 3.77
C LYS A 83 -19.37 -6.08 2.98
#